data_AF-A0A662TRD7-F1
#
_entry.id   AF-A0A662TRD7-F1
#
_cell.length_a   1.000
_cell.length_b   1.000
_cell.length_c   1.000
_cell.angle_alpha   90.00
_cell.angle_beta   90.00
_cell.angle_gamma   90.00
#
_symmetry.space_group_name_H-M   'P 1'
#
loop_
_entity.id
_entity.type
_entity.pdbx_description
1 polymer ?
#
loop_
_entity_poly.entity_id
_entity_poly.type
_entity_poly.pdbx_seq_one_letter_code
_entity_poly.pdbx_strand_id
1 'polypeptide(L)'
;MGSNLFTRCSNRRKGKMRGIIKIRAILSTLLLIIFAIVVFTGIGLYFAPSGRIARETNWSFLGFDKWKLEYLHEISGFVVSALAVIHLLANYKMFIEEMKILLKR
;
A
#
# COMPACT_ATOMS: atom_id res chain seq x y z
N MET A 1 19.45 12.37 -44.05
CA MET A 1 18.00 12.21 -43.77
C MET A 1 17.66 11.21 -42.64
N GLY A 2 18.56 10.91 -41.68
CA GLY A 2 18.34 9.86 -40.65
C GLY A 2 18.15 10.35 -39.20
N SER A 3 18.30 11.64 -38.91
CA SER A 3 18.31 12.19 -37.54
C SER A 3 16.93 12.24 -36.86
N ASN A 4 15.85 12.29 -37.63
CA ASN A 4 14.49 12.47 -37.11
C ASN A 4 13.85 11.16 -36.59
N LEU A 5 14.37 10.00 -37.01
CA LEU A 5 13.90 8.69 -36.55
C LEU A 5 14.41 8.36 -35.14
N PHE A 6 15.66 8.72 -34.84
CA PHE A 6 16.30 8.43 -33.55
C PHE A 6 15.72 9.28 -32.41
N THR A 7 15.45 10.57 -32.67
CA THR A 7 14.78 11.48 -31.74
C THR A 7 13.35 11.03 -31.43
N ARG A 8 12.59 10.54 -32.42
CA ARG A 8 11.22 10.06 -32.21
C ARG A 8 11.17 8.79 -31.34
N CYS A 9 12.13 7.88 -31.52
CA CYS A 9 12.19 6.64 -30.73
C CYS A 9 12.64 6.88 -29.27
N SER A 10 13.53 7.85 -29.05
CA SER A 10 13.93 8.32 -27.71
C SER A 10 12.78 9.01 -26.99
N ASN A 11 12.05 9.90 -27.68
CA ASN A 11 10.94 10.63 -27.09
C ASN A 11 9.75 9.72 -26.71
N ARG A 12 9.46 8.69 -27.53
CA ARG A 12 8.43 7.68 -27.23
C ARG A 12 8.78 6.82 -25.99
N ARG A 13 10.07 6.50 -25.79
CA ARG A 13 10.58 5.83 -24.57
C ARG A 13 10.49 6.71 -23.33
N LYS A 14 10.83 8.00 -23.43
CA LYS A 14 10.69 8.97 -22.32
C LYS A 14 9.23 9.14 -21.88
N GLY A 15 8.28 9.19 -22.82
CA GLY A 15 6.84 9.24 -22.52
C GLY A 15 6.34 7.99 -21.77
N LYS A 16 6.72 6.79 -22.23
CA LYS A 16 6.35 5.53 -21.59
C LYS A 16 6.94 5.37 -20.18
N MET A 17 8.21 5.77 -19.98
CA MET A 17 8.85 5.76 -18.65
C MET A 17 8.17 6.70 -17.65
N ARG A 18 7.81 7.92 -18.08
CA ARG A 18 7.09 8.88 -17.24
C ARG A 18 5.74 8.33 -16.76
N GLY A 19 5.02 7.60 -17.62
CA GLY A 19 3.75 6.95 -17.24
C GLY A 19 3.94 5.88 -16.16
N ILE A 20 4.96 5.01 -16.31
CA ILE A 20 5.25 3.93 -15.35
C ILE A 20 5.64 4.51 -13.97
N ILE A 21 6.45 5.57 -13.96
CA ILE A 21 6.86 6.24 -12.70
C ILE A 21 5.64 6.88 -12.02
N LYS A 22 4.75 7.53 -12.78
CA LYS A 22 3.51 8.10 -12.24
C LYS A 22 2.60 7.04 -11.62
N ILE A 23 2.39 5.90 -12.30
CA ILE A 23 1.55 4.81 -11.78
C ILE A 23 2.13 4.26 -10.48
N ARG A 24 3.45 4.02 -10.43
CA ARG A 24 4.14 3.57 -9.21
C ARG A 24 3.99 4.58 -8.08
N ALA A 25 4.19 5.86 -8.35
CA ALA A 25 4.04 6.92 -7.34
C ALA A 25 2.60 6.99 -6.79
N ILE A 26 1.60 6.90 -7.66
CA ILE A 26 0.19 6.88 -7.24
C ILE A 26 -0.11 5.64 -6.39
N LEU A 27 0.37 4.45 -6.80
CA LEU A 27 0.21 3.21 -6.04
C LEU A 27 0.83 3.31 -4.65
N SER A 28 2.04 3.86 -4.53
CA SER A 28 2.72 4.07 -3.26
C SER A 28 1.95 5.02 -2.34
N THR A 29 1.49 6.16 -2.87
CA THR A 29 0.73 7.14 -2.09
C THR A 29 -0.62 6.58 -1.64
N LEU A 30 -1.33 5.87 -2.52
CA LEU A 30 -2.59 5.21 -2.19
C LEU A 30 -2.40 4.15 -1.11
N LEU A 31 -1.37 3.31 -1.24
CA LEU A 31 -1.02 2.29 -0.25
C LEU A 31 -0.77 2.93 1.12
N LEU A 32 -0.01 4.03 1.18
CA LEU A 32 0.31 4.73 2.42
C LEU A 32 -0.95 5.29 3.09
N ILE A 33 -1.87 5.87 2.32
CA ILE A 33 -3.13 6.40 2.86
C ILE A 33 -3.98 5.29 3.46
N ILE A 34 -4.15 4.16 2.76
CA ILE A 34 -4.97 3.05 3.27
C ILE A 34 -4.28 2.38 4.46
N PHE A 35 -2.94 2.26 4.42
CA PHE A 35 -2.16 1.77 5.56
C PHE A 35 -2.39 2.59 6.83
N ALA A 36 -2.46 3.92 6.72
CA ALA A 36 -2.77 4.79 7.86
C ALA A 36 -4.16 4.49 8.46
N ILE A 37 -5.16 4.17 7.62
CA ILE A 37 -6.51 3.78 8.07
C ILE A 37 -6.46 2.43 8.80
N VAL A 38 -5.72 1.46 8.27
CA VAL A 38 -5.53 0.14 8.92
C VAL A 38 -4.86 0.28 10.28
N VAL A 39 -3.83 1.13 10.38
CA VAL A 39 -3.16 1.41 11.66
C VAL A 39 -4.12 2.08 12.64
N PHE A 40 -4.88 3.08 12.20
CA PHE A 40 -5.86 3.75 13.06
C PHE A 40 -6.93 2.79 13.59
N THR A 41 -7.51 1.96 12.72
CA THR A 41 -8.49 0.95 13.11
C THR A 41 -7.87 -0.16 13.99
N GLY A 42 -6.62 -0.54 13.73
CA GLY A 42 -5.86 -1.49 14.52
C GLY A 42 -5.53 -0.97 15.93
N ILE A 43 -5.19 0.31 16.06
CA ILE A 43 -5.03 0.97 17.37
C ILE A 43 -6.37 0.95 18.12
N GLY A 44 -7.47 1.26 17.45
CA GLY A 44 -8.82 1.14 18.02
C GLY A 44 -9.11 -0.27 18.53
N LEU A 45 -8.76 -1.31 17.76
CA LEU A 45 -8.90 -2.71 18.17
C LEU A 45 -7.95 -3.12 19.30
N TYR A 46 -6.74 -2.56 19.34
CA TYR A 46 -5.76 -2.81 20.40
C TYR A 46 -6.25 -2.32 21.77
N PHE A 47 -6.93 -1.17 21.80
CA PHE A 47 -7.58 -0.66 23.01
C PHE A 47 -8.90 -1.36 23.33
N ALA A 48 -9.47 -2.13 22.41
CA ALA A 48 -10.75 -2.79 22.63
C ALA A 48 -10.60 -3.91 23.68
N PRO A 49 -11.36 -3.88 24.78
CA PRO A 49 -11.32 -4.94 25.77
C PRO A 49 -11.83 -6.27 25.20
N SER A 50 -11.55 -7.36 25.91
CA SER A 50 -11.93 -8.73 25.53
C SER A 50 -13.41 -8.80 25.13
N GLY A 51 -13.74 -9.62 24.12
CA GLY A 51 -15.05 -9.62 23.46
C GLY A 51 -16.26 -9.79 24.38
N ARG A 52 -16.07 -10.37 25.57
CA ARG A 52 -17.11 -10.47 26.60
C ARG A 52 -17.39 -9.13 27.28
N ILE A 53 -16.35 -8.41 27.70
CA ILE A 53 -16.46 -7.10 28.35
C ILE A 53 -17.01 -6.06 27.35
N ALA A 54 -16.58 -6.10 26.10
CA ALA A 54 -17.08 -5.18 25.06
C ALA A 54 -18.59 -5.34 24.79
N ARG A 55 -19.10 -6.57 24.92
CA ARG A 55 -20.53 -6.89 24.72
C ARG A 55 -21.39 -6.51 25.92
N GLU A 56 -20.83 -6.59 27.12
CA GLU A 56 -21.52 -6.19 28.36
C GLU A 56 -21.50 -4.68 28.59
N THR A 57 -20.46 -3.97 28.14
CA THR A 57 -20.28 -2.53 28.39
C THR A 57 -20.66 -1.62 27.20
N ASN A 58 -21.23 -2.17 26.11
CA ASN A 58 -21.50 -1.42 24.86
C ASN A 58 -20.32 -0.54 24.46
N TRP A 59 -19.13 -1.15 24.39
CA TRP A 59 -17.91 -0.39 24.17
C TRP A 59 -17.92 0.27 22.79
N SER A 60 -17.87 1.60 22.80
CA SER A 60 -17.80 2.45 21.61
C SER A 60 -16.51 3.26 21.64
N PHE A 61 -15.69 3.14 20.60
CA PHE A 61 -14.50 3.99 20.42
C PHE A 61 -14.80 5.04 19.35
N LEU A 62 -14.74 6.32 19.73
CA LEU A 62 -15.05 7.44 18.83
C LEU A 62 -16.43 7.31 18.14
N GLY A 63 -17.40 6.66 18.79
CA GLY A 63 -18.75 6.41 18.25
C GLY A 63 -18.87 5.19 17.32
N PHE A 64 -17.81 4.41 17.14
CA PHE A 64 -17.85 3.13 16.42
C PHE A 64 -17.86 1.95 17.38
N ASP A 65 -18.76 1.01 17.13
CA ASP A 65 -18.80 -0.28 17.81
C ASP A 65 -17.53 -1.08 17.49
N LYS A 66 -17.07 -1.88 18.47
CA LYS A 66 -15.96 -2.83 18.27
C LYS A 66 -16.12 -3.67 17.00
N TRP A 67 -17.32 -4.20 16.75
CA TRP A 67 -17.62 -5.04 15.60
C TRP A 67 -17.45 -4.31 14.26
N LYS A 68 -17.81 -3.03 14.20
CA LYS A 68 -17.63 -2.20 13.00
C LYS A 68 -16.15 -1.92 12.76
N LEU A 69 -15.40 -1.63 13.82
CA LEU A 69 -13.94 -1.43 13.72
C LEU A 69 -13.23 -2.70 13.26
N GLU A 70 -13.64 -3.86 13.78
CA GLU A 70 -13.06 -5.17 13.43
C GLU A 70 -13.32 -5.50 11.96
N TYR A 71 -14.57 -5.35 11.50
CA TYR A 71 -14.93 -5.56 10.10
C TYR A 71 -14.19 -4.61 9.14
N LEU A 72 -14.09 -3.32 9.50
CA LEU A 72 -13.36 -2.34 8.72
C LEU A 72 -11.86 -2.66 8.69
N HIS A 73 -11.28 -3.04 9.82
CA HIS A 73 -9.88 -3.42 9.93
C HIS A 73 -9.56 -4.67 9.10
N GLU A 74 -10.41 -5.69 9.17
CA GLU A 74 -10.24 -6.94 8.42
C GLU A 74 -10.25 -6.67 6.91
N ILE A 75 -11.28 -5.99 6.39
CA ILE A 75 -11.39 -5.69 4.96
C ILE A 75 -10.26 -4.77 4.49
N SER A 76 -9.97 -3.71 5.24
CA SER A 76 -8.90 -2.78 4.87
C SER A 76 -7.52 -3.45 4.95
N GLY A 77 -7.31 -4.37 5.90
CA GLY A 77 -6.12 -5.20 6.01
C GLY A 77 -5.91 -6.11 4.79
N PHE A 78 -6.96 -6.76 4.30
CA PHE A 78 -6.89 -7.54 3.05
C PHE A 78 -6.56 -6.66 1.83
N VAL A 79 -7.18 -5.48 1.74
CA VAL A 79 -6.93 -4.53 0.64
C VAL A 79 -5.48 -4.02 0.66
N VAL A 80 -4.97 -3.62 1.82
CA VAL A 80 -3.57 -3.19 1.98
C VAL A 80 -2.61 -4.33 1.66
N SER A 81 -2.90 -5.55 2.09
CA SER A 81 -2.06 -6.71 1.78
C SER A 81 -1.97 -6.96 0.28
N ALA A 82 -3.09 -6.93 -0.44
CA ALA A 82 -3.11 -7.07 -1.89
C ALA A 82 -2.36 -5.93 -2.59
N LEU A 83 -2.58 -4.68 -2.18
CA LEU A 83 -1.89 -3.52 -2.74
C LEU A 83 -0.38 -3.54 -2.43
N ALA A 84 0.03 -4.02 -1.26
CA ALA A 84 1.42 -4.16 -0.87
C ALA A 84 2.14 -5.17 -1.78
N VAL A 85 1.51 -6.32 -2.08
CA VAL A 85 2.05 -7.30 -3.03
C VAL A 85 2.19 -6.67 -4.43
N ILE A 86 1.16 -5.97 -4.92
CA ILE A 86 1.23 -5.28 -6.23
C ILE A 86 2.34 -4.23 -6.24
N HIS A 87 2.49 -3.46 -5.17
CA HIS A 87 3.54 -2.46 -5.02
C HIS A 87 4.94 -3.11 -5.02
N LEU A 88 5.12 -4.23 -4.33
CA LEU A 88 6.35 -5.03 -4.34
C LEU A 88 6.66 -5.57 -5.74
N LEU A 89 5.69 -6.15 -6.44
CA LEU A 89 5.86 -6.63 -7.81
C LEU A 89 6.23 -5.48 -8.77
N ALA A 90 5.64 -4.31 -8.59
CA ALA A 90 5.98 -3.13 -9.39
C ALA A 90 7.43 -2.64 -9.17
N ASN A 91 8.00 -2.86 -7.98
CA ASN A 91 9.35 -2.44 -7.58
C ASN A 91 10.36 -3.60 -7.45
N TYR A 92 9.97 -4.84 -7.79
CA TYR A 92 10.75 -6.08 -7.61
C TYR A 92 12.18 -6.01 -8.17
N LYS A 93 12.39 -5.31 -9.30
CA LYS A 93 13.72 -5.15 -9.89
C LYS A 93 14.70 -4.42 -8.97
N MET A 94 14.23 -3.39 -8.25
CA MET A 94 15.03 -2.64 -7.29
C MET A 94 15.35 -3.52 -6.07
N PHE A 95 14.35 -4.25 -5.57
CA PHE A 95 14.50 -5.17 -4.44
C PHE A 95 15.54 -6.28 -4.69
N ILE A 96 15.56 -6.86 -5.89
CA ILE A 96 16.55 -7.90 -6.23
C ILE A 96 17.97 -7.32 -6.35
N GLU A 97 18.12 -6.09 -6.85
CA GLU A 97 19.43 -5.42 -6.90
C GLU A 97 19.95 -5.13 -5.48
N GLU A 98 19.11 -4.61 -4.60
CA GLU A 98 19.45 -4.40 -3.19
C GLU A 98 19.81 -5.71 -2.48
N MET A 99 19.00 -6.76 -2.68
CA MET A 99 19.29 -8.09 -2.13
C MET A 99 20.62 -8.65 -2.63
N LYS A 100 20.95 -8.47 -3.92
CA LYS A 100 22.25 -8.90 -4.47
C LYS A 100 23.42 -8.12 -3.88
N ILE A 101 23.25 -6.83 -3.60
CA ILE A 101 24.27 -6.00 -2.95
C ILE A 101 24.50 -6.47 -1.52
N LEU A 102 23.42 -6.74 -0.77
CA LEU A 102 23.49 -7.24 0.60
C LEU A 102 24.09 -8.65 0.69
N LEU A 103 23.77 -9.54 -0.26
CA LEU A 103 24.25 -10.93 -0.26
C LEU A 103 25.71 -11.09 -0.77
N LYS A 104 26.24 -10.07 -1.47
CA LYS A 104 27.61 -10.06 -1.99
C LYS A 104 28.61 -9.46 -0.99
N ARG A 105 28.16 -9.14 0.23
CA ARG A 105 28.98 -8.72 1.36
C ARG A 105 29.21 -9.90 2.29
#